data_AF-A0A934K1F1-F1
#
_entry.id   AF-A0A934K1F1-F1
#
_cell.length_a   1.000
_cell.length_b   1.000
_cell.length_c   1.000
_cell.angle_alpha   90.00
_cell.angle_beta   90.00
_cell.angle_gamma   90.00
#
_symmetry.space_group_name_H-M   'P 1'
#
loop_
_entity.id
_entity.type
_entity.pdbx_description
1 polymer ?
#
loop_
_entity_poly.entity_id
_entity_poly.type
_entity_poly.pdbx_seq_one_letter_code
_entity_poly.pdbx_strand_id
1 'polypeptide(L)'
;MSDQQIVTQLWELENSEEADRRAELTGGQFLSLFKEKLNDRSHVFRHGVDETGGLDVGDAEFWEYDTGDEAERVFTQLLNQAARRGGLVDPDSDSEMGDIETAGADLRGTASDTTDSLAVEDPTDPEVQPERGLDGER
;
A
#
# COMPACT_ATOMS: atom_id res chain seq x y z
N MET A 1 -1.84 -33.12 -14.60
CA MET A 1 -1.21 -32.13 -15.49
C MET A 1 0.26 -32.06 -15.16
N SER A 2 1.12 -31.68 -16.10
CA SER A 2 2.52 -31.36 -15.80
C SER A 2 2.63 -29.97 -15.17
N ASP A 3 3.66 -29.75 -14.38
CA ASP A 3 3.98 -28.47 -13.73
C ASP A 3 3.96 -27.29 -14.72
N GLN A 4 4.63 -27.49 -15.87
CA GLN A 4 4.66 -26.51 -16.95
C GLN A 4 3.29 -26.23 -17.57
N GLN A 5 2.39 -27.23 -17.62
CA GLN A 5 1.03 -27.01 -18.10
C GLN A 5 0.20 -26.20 -17.09
N ILE A 6 0.45 -26.38 -15.79
CA ILE A 6 -0.20 -25.60 -14.73
C ILE A 6 0.25 -24.15 -14.82
N VAL A 7 1.55 -23.90 -14.93
CA VAL A 7 2.13 -22.56 -15.11
C VAL A 7 1.54 -21.84 -16.32
N THR A 8 1.47 -22.51 -17.48
CA THR A 8 0.85 -21.92 -18.68
C THR A 8 -0.62 -21.59 -18.47
N GLN A 9 -1.40 -22.49 -17.86
CA GLN A 9 -2.81 -22.22 -17.57
C GLN A 9 -3.01 -21.06 -16.60
N LEU A 10 -2.20 -20.97 -15.54
CA LEU A 10 -2.28 -19.87 -14.57
C LEU A 10 -1.95 -18.53 -15.23
N TRP A 11 -0.97 -18.50 -16.14
CA TRP A 11 -0.65 -17.32 -16.94
C TRP A 11 -1.80 -16.91 -17.87
N GLU A 12 -2.44 -17.87 -18.55
CA GLU A 12 -3.60 -17.58 -19.39
C GLU A 12 -4.80 -17.06 -18.57
N LEU A 13 -5.03 -17.62 -17.38
CA LEU A 13 -6.06 -17.13 -16.45
C LEU A 13 -5.74 -15.71 -15.96
N GLU A 14 -4.47 -15.41 -15.65
CA GLU A 14 -4.05 -14.04 -15.30
C GLU A 14 -4.33 -13.05 -16.44
N ASN A 15 -3.93 -13.40 -17.67
CA ASN A 15 -4.13 -12.54 -18.84
C ASN A 15 -5.60 -12.39 -19.23
N SER A 16 -6.45 -13.32 -18.79
CA SER A 16 -7.90 -13.28 -18.95
C SER A 16 -8.61 -12.53 -17.81
N GLU A 17 -7.86 -11.89 -16.90
CA GLU A 17 -8.37 -11.17 -15.73
C GLU A 17 -9.19 -12.07 -14.78
N GLU A 18 -8.95 -13.38 -14.79
CA GLU A 18 -9.64 -14.36 -13.94
C GLU A 18 -8.96 -14.58 -12.58
N ALA A 19 -7.88 -13.86 -12.32
CA ALA A 19 -7.21 -13.86 -11.02
C ALA A 19 -8.11 -13.19 -9.96
N ASP A 20 -8.28 -13.85 -8.81
CA ASP A 20 -9.01 -13.29 -7.67
C ASP A 20 -8.29 -12.08 -7.09
N ARG A 21 -6.95 -12.14 -7.05
CA ARG A 21 -6.08 -11.02 -6.68
C ARG A 21 -4.79 -11.08 -7.47
N ARG A 22 -4.24 -9.92 -7.78
CA ARG A 22 -2.94 -9.74 -8.42
C ARG A 22 -2.21 -8.59 -7.74
N ALA A 23 -0.91 -8.75 -7.59
CA ALA A 23 -0.03 -7.75 -7.01
C ALA A 23 1.29 -7.72 -7.78
N GLU A 24 1.79 -6.51 -8.03
CA GLU A 24 3.09 -6.30 -8.67
C GLU A 24 4.19 -6.21 -7.61
N LEU A 25 5.26 -6.95 -7.85
CA LEU A 25 6.49 -6.94 -7.07
C LEU A 25 7.56 -6.17 -7.85
N THR A 26 8.52 -5.59 -7.13
CA THR A 26 9.63 -4.87 -7.76
C THR A 26 10.46 -5.79 -8.63
N GLY A 27 11.01 -5.27 -9.71
CA GLY A 27 11.85 -6.05 -10.63
C GLY A 27 11.06 -6.81 -11.70
N GLY A 28 9.82 -6.40 -11.98
CA GLY A 28 9.00 -7.01 -13.03
C GLY A 28 8.47 -8.39 -12.65
N GLN A 29 8.27 -8.62 -11.35
CA GLN A 29 7.68 -9.85 -10.84
C GLN A 29 6.23 -9.59 -10.45
N PHE A 30 5.40 -10.62 -10.55
CA PHE A 30 4.00 -10.57 -10.21
C PHE A 30 3.65 -11.72 -9.28
N LEU A 31 2.68 -11.47 -8.41
CA LEU A 31 2.10 -12.46 -7.53
C LEU A 31 0.58 -12.43 -7.69
N SER A 32 0.02 -13.57 -8.07
CA SER A 32 -1.40 -13.75 -8.34
C SER A 32 -1.99 -14.87 -7.50
N LEU A 33 -3.26 -14.71 -7.13
CA LEU A 33 -4.04 -15.65 -6.36
C LEU A 33 -5.24 -16.09 -7.20
N PHE A 34 -5.43 -17.40 -7.32
CA PHE A 34 -6.56 -18.02 -7.98
C PHE A 34 -7.26 -18.94 -6.98
N LYS A 35 -8.55 -18.73 -6.72
CA LYS A 35 -9.33 -19.56 -5.80
C LYS A 35 -10.19 -20.54 -6.58
N GLU A 36 -9.89 -21.84 -6.42
CA GLU A 36 -10.68 -22.94 -7.02
C GLU A 36 -10.87 -22.82 -8.55
N LYS A 37 -9.96 -22.10 -9.24
CA LYS A 37 -10.05 -21.83 -10.69
C LYS A 37 -9.47 -22.93 -11.56
N LEU A 38 -8.52 -23.69 -11.02
CA LEU A 38 -7.79 -24.71 -11.75
C LEU A 38 -7.83 -26.02 -10.95
N ASN A 39 -8.36 -27.09 -11.54
CA ASN A 39 -8.48 -28.40 -10.90
C ASN A 39 -9.19 -28.39 -9.52
N ASP A 40 -10.19 -27.52 -9.33
CA ASP A 40 -10.91 -27.35 -8.05
C ASP A 40 -9.98 -27.04 -6.87
N ARG A 41 -8.82 -26.44 -7.15
CA ARG A 41 -7.79 -26.08 -6.18
C ARG A 41 -7.47 -24.60 -6.27
N SER A 42 -6.91 -24.09 -5.19
CA SER A 42 -6.47 -22.72 -5.10
C SER A 42 -4.96 -22.64 -5.34
N HIS A 43 -4.55 -21.66 -6.13
CA HIS A 43 -3.18 -21.51 -6.59
C HIS A 43 -2.66 -20.14 -6.22
N VAL A 44 -1.44 -20.12 -5.69
CA VAL A 44 -0.64 -18.89 -5.60
C VAL A 44 0.41 -18.99 -6.68
N PHE A 45 0.44 -18.01 -7.58
CA PHE A 45 1.31 -18.00 -8.75
C PHE A 45 2.24 -16.79 -8.67
N ARG A 46 3.56 -17.04 -8.68
CA ARG A 46 4.57 -16.00 -8.77
C ARG A 46 5.32 -16.17 -10.07
N HIS A 47 5.48 -15.10 -10.83
CA HIS A 47 6.29 -15.16 -12.05
C HIS A 47 6.96 -13.83 -12.36
N GLY A 48 8.09 -13.90 -13.05
CA GLY A 48 8.67 -12.75 -13.73
C GLY A 48 8.06 -12.59 -15.12
N VAL A 49 8.25 -11.41 -15.70
CA VAL A 49 8.08 -11.22 -17.15
C VAL A 49 9.45 -11.06 -17.82
N ASP A 50 9.59 -11.63 -19.01
CA ASP A 50 10.81 -11.46 -19.81
C ASP A 50 10.85 -10.08 -20.49
N GLU A 51 11.93 -9.79 -21.22
CA GLU A 51 12.12 -8.50 -21.92
C GLU A 51 11.00 -8.15 -22.92
N THR A 52 10.26 -9.14 -23.39
CA THR A 52 9.12 -8.99 -24.30
C THR A 52 7.77 -8.83 -23.57
N GLY A 53 7.77 -8.88 -22.24
CA GLY A 53 6.55 -8.89 -21.42
C GLY A 53 5.83 -10.24 -21.42
N GLY A 54 6.49 -11.30 -21.91
CA GLY A 54 6.01 -12.67 -21.84
C GLY A 54 6.30 -13.32 -20.48
N LEU A 55 5.71 -14.50 -20.26
CA LEU A 55 5.95 -15.29 -19.06
C LEU A 55 7.38 -15.84 -19.06
N ASP A 56 8.18 -15.49 -18.06
CA ASP A 56 9.44 -16.17 -17.81
C ASP A 56 9.19 -17.49 -17.06
N VAL A 57 9.12 -18.59 -17.82
CA VAL A 57 8.85 -19.93 -17.25
C VAL A 57 10.00 -20.42 -16.36
N GLY A 58 11.20 -19.83 -16.47
CA GLY A 58 12.36 -20.21 -15.65
C GLY A 58 12.27 -19.68 -14.22
N ASP A 59 11.67 -18.51 -14.04
CA ASP A 59 11.45 -17.86 -12.74
C ASP A 59 10.02 -18.05 -12.19
N ALA A 60 9.14 -18.69 -12.97
CA ALA A 60 7.76 -18.97 -12.57
C ALA A 60 7.69 -20.07 -11.50
N GLU A 61 7.05 -19.75 -10.37
CA GLU A 61 6.78 -20.66 -9.26
C GLU A 61 5.28 -20.65 -8.93
N PHE A 62 4.73 -21.81 -8.60
CA PHE A 62 3.36 -21.89 -8.09
C PHE A 62 3.28 -22.80 -6.87
N TRP A 63 2.24 -22.53 -6.07
CA TRP A 63 1.87 -23.36 -4.93
C TRP A 63 0.39 -23.69 -5.01
N GLU A 64 0.07 -24.95 -4.78
CA GLU A 64 -1.30 -25.47 -4.80
C GLU A 64 -1.80 -25.72 -3.38
N TYR A 65 -3.05 -25.35 -3.13
CA TYR A 65 -3.74 -25.50 -1.85
C TYR A 65 -5.13 -26.07 -2.08
N ASP A 66 -5.59 -26.90 -1.13
CA ASP A 66 -6.93 -27.48 -1.18
C ASP A 66 -8.02 -26.44 -0.89
N THR A 67 -7.70 -25.33 -0.19
CA THR A 67 -8.67 -24.28 0.12
C THR A 67 -8.18 -22.88 -0.26
N GLY A 68 -9.14 -22.00 -0.62
CA GLY A 68 -8.86 -20.60 -0.92
C GLY A 68 -8.34 -19.81 0.28
N ASP A 69 -8.74 -20.19 1.49
CA ASP A 69 -8.25 -19.58 2.74
C ASP A 69 -6.76 -19.86 2.97
N GLU A 70 -6.30 -21.08 2.71
CA GLU A 70 -4.88 -21.44 2.82
C GLU A 70 -4.04 -20.68 1.79
N ALA A 71 -4.50 -20.67 0.52
CA ALA A 71 -3.85 -19.92 -0.53
C ALA A 71 -3.79 -18.42 -0.23
N GLU A 72 -4.87 -17.83 0.29
CA GLU A 72 -4.91 -16.41 0.65
C GLU A 72 -3.95 -16.06 1.80
N ARG A 73 -3.85 -16.92 2.82
CA ARG A 73 -2.89 -16.72 3.91
C ARG A 73 -1.46 -16.71 3.40
N VAL A 74 -1.11 -17.65 2.53
CA VAL A 74 0.24 -17.72 1.96
C VAL A 74 0.50 -16.56 1.01
N PHE A 75 -0.45 -16.22 0.14
CA PHE A 75 -0.37 -15.04 -0.72
C PHE A 75 -0.08 -13.78 0.09
N THR A 76 -0.85 -13.54 1.16
CA THR A 76 -0.67 -12.40 2.05
C THR A 76 0.69 -12.45 2.76
N GLN A 77 1.14 -13.63 3.17
CA GLN A 77 2.46 -13.80 3.79
C GLN A 77 3.59 -13.45 2.81
N LEU A 78 3.50 -13.90 1.56
CA LEU A 78 4.48 -13.61 0.51
C LEU A 78 4.51 -12.12 0.17
N LEU A 79 3.34 -11.48 0.06
CA LEU A 79 3.26 -10.02 -0.12
C LEU A 79 3.93 -9.26 1.02
N ASN A 80 3.63 -9.64 2.27
CA ASN A 80 4.25 -9.00 3.43
C ASN A 80 5.76 -9.22 3.47
N GLN A 81 6.25 -10.40 3.05
CA GLN A 81 7.68 -10.66 2.94
C GLN A 81 8.34 -9.81 1.85
N ALA A 82 7.69 -9.69 0.69
CA ALA A 82 8.15 -8.82 -0.38
C ALA A 82 8.18 -7.36 0.09
N ALA A 83 7.10 -6.84 0.66
CA ALA A 83 7.02 -5.48 1.19
C ALA A 83 8.13 -5.17 2.21
N ARG A 84 8.37 -6.08 3.17
CA ARG A 84 9.43 -5.91 4.17
C ARG A 84 10.84 -5.92 3.59
N ARG A 85 11.04 -6.60 2.46
CA ARG A 85 12.32 -6.64 1.74
C ARG A 85 12.48 -5.46 0.76
N GLY A 86 11.52 -4.52 0.72
CA GLY A 86 11.49 -3.44 -0.26
C GLY A 86 11.12 -3.93 -1.67
N GLY A 87 10.48 -5.10 -1.74
CA GLY A 87 10.18 -5.84 -2.95
C GLY A 87 8.74 -5.73 -3.45
N LEU A 88 7.87 -4.98 -2.76
CA LEU A 88 6.51 -4.70 -3.21
C LEU A 88 6.50 -3.34 -3.88
N VAL A 89 5.97 -3.25 -5.10
CA VAL A 89 5.65 -1.95 -5.70
C VAL A 89 4.39 -1.47 -5.01
N ASP A 90 4.56 -0.57 -4.05
CA ASP A 90 3.44 0.04 -3.36
C ASP A 90 2.79 1.09 -4.29
N PRO A 91 1.50 0.94 -4.65
CA PRO A 91 0.85 1.85 -5.58
C PRO A 91 0.59 3.25 -4.98
N ASP A 92 0.77 3.43 -3.67
CA ASP A 92 0.53 4.67 -2.91
C ASP A 92 1.82 5.31 -2.36
N SER A 93 3.00 4.81 -2.77
CA SER A 93 4.28 5.39 -2.34
C SER A 93 4.63 6.63 -3.14
N ASP A 94 3.89 7.70 -2.88
CA ASP A 94 4.46 9.05 -2.93
C ASP A 94 5.62 9.06 -1.93
N SER A 95 6.83 9.05 -2.46
CA SER A 95 8.06 9.02 -1.69
C SER A 95 8.28 10.36 -0.99
N GLU A 96 7.57 10.63 0.11
CA GLU A 96 8.04 11.57 1.13
C GLU A 96 8.74 10.76 2.22
N MET A 97 9.95 10.31 1.89
CA MET A 97 10.92 9.80 2.85
C MET A 97 11.47 10.99 3.64
N GLY A 98 10.61 11.59 4.47
CA GLY A 98 10.96 12.66 5.39
C GLY A 98 12.02 12.17 6.37
N ASP A 99 13.12 12.90 6.42
CA ASP A 99 14.28 12.64 7.24
C ASP A 99 13.88 12.44 8.71
N ILE A 100 14.01 11.20 9.20
CA ILE A 100 13.94 10.94 10.65
C ILE A 100 15.24 11.46 11.26
N GLU A 101 15.25 12.74 11.64
CA GLU A 101 16.15 13.27 12.66
C GLU A 101 15.65 12.79 14.03
N THR A 102 16.00 11.56 14.40
CA THR A 102 15.88 11.12 15.80
C THR A 102 17.00 11.79 16.60
N ALA A 103 16.76 13.01 17.08
CA ALA A 103 17.51 13.60 18.18
C ALA A 103 16.87 13.15 19.50
N GLY A 104 17.48 12.17 20.14
CA GLY A 104 17.09 11.68 21.45
C GLY A 104 17.21 12.76 22.53
N ALA A 105 16.14 12.84 23.34
CA ALA A 105 16.04 13.22 24.75
C ALA A 105 17.12 14.13 25.38
N ASP A 106 16.69 15.23 26.01
CA ASP A 106 16.87 15.36 27.46
C ASP A 106 15.96 16.44 28.13
N LEU A 107 15.46 16.08 29.32
CA LEU A 107 15.08 16.91 30.48
C LEU A 107 13.81 17.79 30.46
N ARG A 108 12.72 17.13 30.89
CA ARG A 108 12.01 17.42 32.16
C ARG A 108 12.39 18.74 32.86
N GLY A 109 11.70 19.83 32.51
CA GLY A 109 11.56 21.01 33.37
C GLY A 109 10.24 20.94 34.13
N THR A 110 10.30 20.69 35.44
CA THR A 110 9.13 20.73 36.33
C THR A 110 8.79 22.18 36.72
N ALA A 111 7.49 22.43 36.84
CA ALA A 111 6.80 23.69 37.10
C ALA A 111 7.37 24.62 38.19
N SER A 112 7.24 25.93 37.92
CA SER A 112 7.12 27.09 38.81
C SER A 112 6.79 28.28 37.86
N ASP A 113 5.94 29.26 38.13
CA ASP A 113 5.26 29.73 39.32
C ASP A 113 4.13 30.68 38.85
N THR A 114 2.97 30.55 39.45
CA THR A 114 2.00 31.59 39.86
C THR A 114 1.91 32.93 39.09
N THR A 115 0.69 33.17 38.57
CA THR A 115 0.01 34.46 38.31
C THR A 115 0.68 35.74 38.86
N ASP A 116 0.95 36.71 37.98
CA ASP A 116 0.90 38.13 38.32
C ASP A 116 0.47 38.97 37.10
N SER A 117 -0.44 39.91 37.34
CA SER A 117 -1.21 40.66 36.33
C SER A 117 -0.61 42.05 36.13
N LEU A 118 -0.30 42.52 34.91
CA LEU A 118 -0.18 43.97 34.64
C LEU A 118 -0.54 44.34 33.18
N ALA A 119 -1.38 45.37 33.09
CA ALA A 119 -2.03 45.95 31.90
C ALA A 119 -1.11 46.84 31.07
N VAL A 120 -1.40 46.96 29.76
CA VAL A 120 -1.21 48.16 28.89
C VAL A 120 -2.17 48.00 27.68
N GLU A 121 -3.36 48.62 27.70
CA GLU A 121 -3.75 49.84 26.95
C GLU A 121 -3.89 49.67 25.42
N ASP A 122 -5.16 49.61 24.97
CA ASP A 122 -5.61 49.89 23.59
C ASP A 122 -5.44 51.39 23.31
N PRO A 123 -4.94 51.82 22.14
CA PRO A 123 -5.86 52.50 21.24
C PRO A 123 -5.54 52.45 19.72
N THR A 124 -6.60 52.77 18.96
CA THR A 124 -6.66 53.37 17.61
C THR A 124 -7.03 52.45 16.43
N ASP A 125 -8.34 52.32 16.26
CA ASP A 125 -9.03 52.37 14.96
C ASP A 125 -8.72 53.73 14.27
N PRO A 126 -8.65 53.78 12.94
CA PRO A 126 -9.74 54.48 12.27
C PRO A 126 -10.25 53.78 10.99
N GLU A 127 -11.57 53.69 10.91
CA GLU A 127 -12.46 54.17 9.83
C GLU A 127 -12.21 53.67 8.39
N VAL A 128 -13.18 53.41 7.52
CA VAL A 128 -14.66 53.34 7.52
C VAL A 128 -15.05 52.87 6.09
N GLN A 129 -15.85 51.80 6.00
CA GLN A 129 -17.04 51.56 5.12
C GLN A 129 -16.99 51.69 3.57
N PRO A 130 -18.09 51.37 2.84
CA PRO A 130 -19.19 50.38 3.01
C PRO A 130 -19.25 49.42 1.78
N GLU A 131 -20.08 48.38 1.61
CA GLU A 131 -21.52 48.38 1.32
C GLU A 131 -21.99 46.92 1.08
N ARG A 132 -23.10 46.53 1.74
CA ARG A 132 -24.24 45.65 1.32
C ARG A 132 -23.99 44.30 0.60
N GLY A 133 -24.61 43.19 1.01
CA GLY A 133 -25.63 43.02 2.04
C GLY A 133 -26.17 41.59 2.16
N LEU A 134 -26.78 41.37 3.33
CA LEU A 134 -27.98 40.59 3.66
C LEU A 134 -28.04 39.09 3.29
N ASP A 135 -28.03 38.28 4.35
CA ASP A 135 -29.02 37.23 4.71
C ASP A 135 -29.73 36.50 3.54
N GLY A 136 -29.73 35.18 3.45
CA GLY A 136 -30.23 34.27 4.46
C GLY A 136 -31.25 33.32 3.80
N GLU A 137 -30.94 32.03 3.89
CA GLU A 137 -31.86 30.89 4.08
C GLU A 137 -33.35 31.08 3.72
N ARG A 138 -33.79 30.47 2.61
CA ARG A 138 -34.73 29.31 2.59
C ARG A 138 -35.14 28.91 1.18
#